data_AF-S6WKU2-F1
#
_entry.id   AF-S6WKU2-F1
#
_cell.length_a   1.000
_cell.length_b   1.000
_cell.length_c   1.000
_cell.angle_alpha   90.00
_cell.angle_beta   90.00
_cell.angle_gamma   90.00
#
_symmetry.space_group_name_H-M   'P 1'
#
loop_
_entity.id
_entity.type
_entity.pdbx_description
1 polymer ?
#
loop_
_entity_poly.entity_id
_entity_poly.type
_entity_poly.pdbx_seq_one_letter_code
_entity_poly.pdbx_strand_id
1 'polypeptide(L)'
;GEVLAMVSAPSFDPNLFVTGISFKAYAELRDSIDRPLFNRILRGLYPPGSTIKPAVAIAGLDSGAVTPGSRVFDPGYYQLPNYDHKYRNWNRTGDGWVDLDTAIMRSNDTYFYDLAHKVGIDRLATYMNKFGIGQKVSLDMFEESPGLMPSREWKRATRRQAWFPGETLILGIGQGYMQATPLQLAQATALVANKGVWNRPHLARTIEGKAPVDENPMPNIVLRDPANWGRVNHGMQEVMH
;
A
#
# COMPACT_ATOMS: atom_id res chain seq x y z
N GLY A 1 6.32 16.75 -0.48
CA GLY A 1 5.24 16.10 -1.24
C GLY A 1 5.23 16.49 -2.70
N GLU A 2 6.23 17.23 -3.21
CA GLU A 2 6.28 17.60 -4.63
C GLU A 2 6.33 16.35 -5.51
N VAL A 3 5.45 16.28 -6.50
CA VAL A 3 5.44 15.20 -7.48
C VAL A 3 6.42 15.52 -8.59
N LEU A 4 7.58 14.86 -8.54
CA LEU A 4 8.66 15.08 -9.51
C LEU A 4 8.31 14.50 -10.89
N ALA A 5 7.56 13.41 -10.93
CA ALA A 5 7.08 12.78 -12.15
C ALA A 5 5.77 12.04 -11.90
N MET A 6 4.85 12.12 -12.87
CA MET A 6 3.60 11.37 -12.87
C MET A 6 3.33 10.87 -14.29
N VAL A 7 3.48 9.57 -14.50
CA VAL A 7 3.43 8.96 -15.84
C VAL A 7 2.42 7.83 -15.85
N SER A 8 1.47 7.88 -16.78
CA SER A 8 0.50 6.81 -17.07
C SER A 8 0.62 6.41 -18.53
N ALA A 9 0.84 5.13 -18.80
CA ALA A 9 1.04 4.59 -20.14
C ALA A 9 0.03 3.48 -20.48
N PRO A 10 -0.36 3.32 -21.77
CA PRO A 10 -0.05 4.24 -22.87
C PRO A 10 -0.74 5.60 -22.70
N SER A 11 -0.22 6.61 -23.40
CA SER A 11 -0.72 7.99 -23.37
C SER A 11 -1.45 8.33 -24.68
N PHE A 12 -1.93 9.57 -24.78
CA PHE A 12 -2.50 10.16 -25.98
C PHE A 12 -2.07 11.64 -26.09
N ASP A 13 -2.23 12.23 -27.27
CA ASP A 13 -1.98 13.66 -27.47
C ASP A 13 -3.18 14.50 -27.00
N PRO A 14 -3.05 15.32 -25.93
CA PRO A 14 -4.14 16.15 -25.45
C PRO A 14 -4.53 17.26 -26.43
N ASN A 15 -3.66 17.66 -27.36
CA ASN A 15 -3.96 18.72 -28.34
C ASN A 15 -5.13 18.35 -29.27
N LEU A 16 -5.38 17.06 -29.47
CA LEU A 16 -6.53 16.57 -30.25
C LEU A 16 -7.88 17.02 -29.67
N PHE A 17 -7.95 17.30 -28.37
CA PHE A 17 -9.19 17.72 -27.70
C PHE A 17 -9.41 19.23 -27.70
N VAL A 18 -8.35 20.03 -27.84
CA VAL A 18 -8.40 21.50 -27.70
C VAL A 18 -9.34 22.14 -28.72
N THR A 19 -9.31 21.67 -29.98
CA THR A 19 -10.15 22.19 -31.07
C THR A 19 -11.36 21.31 -31.38
N GLY A 20 -11.62 20.29 -30.56
CA GLY A 20 -12.62 19.25 -30.82
C GLY A 20 -12.04 18.06 -31.58
N ILE A 21 -11.91 16.93 -30.88
CA ILE A 21 -11.41 15.68 -31.44
C ILE A 21 -12.42 15.09 -32.43
N SER A 22 -11.95 14.52 -33.56
CA SER A 22 -12.82 13.83 -34.49
C SER A 22 -13.41 12.55 -33.87
N PHE A 23 -14.62 12.17 -34.30
CA PHE A 23 -15.25 10.91 -33.85
C PHE A 23 -14.36 9.68 -34.08
N LYS A 24 -13.64 9.63 -35.21
CA LYS A 24 -12.73 8.53 -35.54
C LYS A 24 -11.54 8.46 -34.57
N ALA A 25 -10.83 9.57 -34.39
CA ALA A 25 -9.67 9.61 -33.49
C ALA A 25 -10.08 9.34 -32.03
N TYR A 26 -11.25 9.83 -31.60
CA TYR A 26 -11.76 9.52 -30.28
C TYR A 26 -12.11 8.04 -30.12
N ALA A 27 -12.72 7.41 -31.13
CA ALA A 27 -13.01 5.98 -31.12
C ALA A 27 -11.73 5.14 -31.02
N GLU A 28 -10.65 5.51 -31.71
CA GLU A 28 -9.34 4.85 -31.60
C GLU A 28 -8.80 4.86 -30.16
N LEU A 29 -8.99 5.96 -29.42
CA LEU A 29 -8.61 6.05 -28.01
C LEU A 29 -9.57 5.29 -27.07
N ARG A 30 -10.88 5.42 -27.30
CA ARG A 30 -11.94 4.85 -26.45
C ARG A 30 -12.01 3.33 -26.56
N ASP A 31 -11.92 2.80 -27.77
CA ASP A 31 -12.14 1.39 -28.07
C ASP A 31 -10.84 0.56 -28.03
N SER A 32 -9.70 1.22 -27.83
CA SER A 32 -8.42 0.53 -27.60
C SER A 32 -8.44 -0.29 -26.31
N ILE A 33 -8.07 -1.56 -26.43
CA ILE A 33 -7.92 -2.48 -25.29
C ILE A 33 -6.83 -2.04 -24.31
N ASP A 34 -5.85 -1.25 -24.77
CA ASP A 34 -4.77 -0.71 -23.94
C ASP A 34 -5.19 0.53 -23.14
N ARG A 35 -6.42 1.03 -23.33
CA ARG A 35 -7.03 2.09 -22.50
C ARG A 35 -6.13 3.32 -22.26
N PRO A 36 -5.74 4.06 -23.31
CA PRO A 36 -4.91 5.27 -23.16
C PRO A 36 -5.59 6.40 -22.38
N LEU A 37 -6.93 6.47 -22.41
CA LEU A 37 -7.72 7.45 -21.63
C LEU A 37 -7.76 7.15 -20.12
N PHE A 38 -7.29 5.98 -19.69
CA PHE A 38 -7.34 5.56 -18.29
C PHE A 38 -6.08 5.99 -17.55
N ASN A 39 -6.21 6.99 -16.68
CA ASN A 39 -5.14 7.41 -15.78
C ASN A 39 -4.90 6.33 -14.70
N ARG A 40 -3.89 5.49 -14.93
CA ARG A 40 -3.55 4.35 -14.07
C ARG A 40 -3.02 4.78 -12.70
N ILE A 41 -2.45 5.98 -12.59
CA ILE A 41 -1.89 6.50 -11.33
C ILE A 41 -3.00 6.88 -10.35
N LEU A 42 -4.08 7.48 -10.85
CA LEU A 42 -5.17 7.98 -10.00
C LEU A 42 -6.33 6.99 -9.89
N ARG A 43 -6.62 6.26 -10.95
CA ARG A 43 -7.82 5.40 -11.06
C ARG A 43 -7.50 3.92 -11.09
N GLY A 44 -6.25 3.55 -11.38
CA GLY A 44 -5.81 2.16 -11.37
C GLY A 44 -5.83 1.60 -9.95
N LEU A 45 -6.65 0.59 -9.73
CA LEU A 45 -6.78 -0.10 -8.45
C LEU A 45 -6.22 -1.50 -8.59
N TYR A 46 -5.21 -1.79 -7.78
CA TYR A 46 -4.49 -3.06 -7.79
C TYR A 46 -4.31 -3.55 -6.35
N PRO A 47 -4.30 -4.87 -6.11
CA PRO A 47 -3.69 -5.40 -4.89
C PRO A 47 -2.23 -4.93 -4.83
N PRO A 48 -1.79 -4.22 -3.78
CA PRO A 48 -0.43 -3.70 -3.71
C PRO A 48 0.62 -4.81 -3.59
N GLY A 49 0.21 -6.02 -3.19
CA GLY A 49 1.08 -7.15 -2.98
C GLY A 49 2.16 -6.84 -1.94
N SER A 50 3.32 -7.49 -2.09
CA SER A 50 4.42 -7.41 -1.14
C SER A 50 4.99 -6.01 -0.89
N THR A 51 4.65 -5.01 -1.72
CA THR A 51 5.11 -3.62 -1.52
C THR A 51 4.62 -2.99 -0.21
N ILE A 52 3.54 -3.52 0.38
CA ILE A 52 3.00 -3.01 1.65
C ILE A 52 3.74 -3.53 2.90
N LYS A 53 4.55 -4.57 2.76
CA LYS A 53 5.23 -5.27 3.87
C LYS A 53 6.00 -4.32 4.81
N PRO A 54 6.75 -3.31 4.34
CA PRO A 54 7.37 -2.31 5.22
C PRO A 54 6.37 -1.58 6.13
N ALA A 55 5.22 -1.16 5.62
CA ALA A 55 4.18 -0.51 6.43
C ALA A 55 3.53 -1.49 7.42
N VAL A 56 3.32 -2.75 7.03
CA VAL A 56 2.82 -3.80 7.92
C VAL A 56 3.82 -4.11 9.04
N ALA A 57 5.12 -4.11 8.74
CA ALA A 57 6.17 -4.26 9.75
C ALA A 57 6.15 -3.11 10.77
N ILE A 58 5.97 -1.86 10.33
CA ILE A 58 5.77 -0.72 11.23
C ILE A 58 4.56 -0.93 12.13
N ALA A 59 3.41 -1.36 11.57
CA ALA A 59 2.22 -1.68 12.37
C ALA A 59 2.48 -2.76 13.42
N GLY A 60 3.28 -3.77 13.06
CA GLY A 60 3.75 -4.84 13.93
C GLY A 60 4.55 -4.35 15.13
N LEU A 61 5.62 -3.60 14.85
CA LEU A 61 6.53 -3.04 15.85
C LEU A 61 5.82 -2.03 16.74
N ASP A 62 5.04 -1.12 16.14
CA ASP A 62 4.39 -0.03 16.86
C ASP A 62 3.09 -0.45 17.57
N SER A 63 2.53 -1.62 17.27
CA SER A 63 1.51 -2.24 18.13
C SER A 63 2.13 -3.09 19.25
N GLY A 64 3.40 -3.49 19.11
CA GLY A 64 4.09 -4.39 20.04
C GLY A 64 3.73 -5.85 19.81
N ALA A 65 3.10 -6.17 18.67
CA ALA A 65 2.80 -7.54 18.26
C ALA A 65 4.08 -8.35 18.00
N VAL A 66 5.15 -7.65 17.59
CA VAL A 66 6.50 -8.20 17.47
C VAL A 66 7.52 -7.19 18.00
N THR A 67 8.71 -7.69 18.31
CA THR A 67 9.88 -6.90 18.68
C THR A 67 10.93 -7.02 17.58
N PRO A 68 11.96 -6.14 17.52
CA PRO A 68 13.05 -6.29 16.58
C PRO A 68 13.83 -7.62 16.71
N GLY A 69 13.81 -8.26 17.88
CA GLY A 69 14.43 -9.57 18.10
C GLY A 69 13.51 -10.77 17.84
N SER A 70 12.24 -10.54 17.48
CA SER A 70 11.29 -11.61 17.20
C SER A 70 11.65 -12.35 15.92
N ARG A 71 11.56 -13.69 15.95
CA ARG A 71 11.80 -14.57 14.81
C ARG A 71 10.61 -15.50 14.57
N VAL A 72 10.41 -15.88 13.31
CA VAL A 72 9.40 -16.85 12.87
C VAL A 72 10.12 -17.95 12.10
N PHE A 73 9.82 -19.21 12.40
CA PHE A 73 10.32 -20.31 11.58
C PHE A 73 9.39 -20.52 10.38
N ASP A 74 9.95 -20.46 9.17
CA ASP A 74 9.25 -20.63 7.92
C ASP A 74 9.56 -22.00 7.27
N PRO A 75 8.61 -22.95 7.32
CA PRO A 75 8.71 -24.22 6.61
C PRO A 75 8.16 -24.16 5.17
N GLY A 76 7.91 -22.96 4.63
CA GLY A 76 7.30 -22.73 3.32
C GLY A 76 5.79 -22.47 3.36
N TYR A 77 5.21 -22.40 4.56
CA TYR A 77 3.80 -22.08 4.77
C TYR A 77 3.52 -21.64 6.21
N TYR A 78 2.39 -20.96 6.40
CA TYR A 78 1.77 -20.63 7.69
C TYR A 78 0.43 -21.37 7.84
N GLN A 79 0.09 -21.78 9.06
CA GLN A 79 -1.22 -22.34 9.40
C GLN A 79 -1.83 -21.55 10.55
N LEU A 80 -3.13 -21.25 10.44
CA LEU A 80 -3.85 -20.73 11.60
C LEU A 80 -3.94 -21.80 12.68
N PRO A 81 -3.83 -21.43 13.96
CA PRO A 81 -4.14 -22.34 15.05
C PRO A 81 -5.53 -22.94 14.85
N ASN A 82 -5.64 -24.27 14.99
CA ASN A 82 -6.87 -25.05 14.83
C ASN A 82 -7.44 -25.16 13.40
N TYR A 83 -6.64 -24.85 12.36
CA TYR A 83 -7.04 -25.07 10.96
C TYR A 83 -5.95 -25.80 10.16
N ASP A 84 -6.36 -26.76 9.34
CA ASP A 84 -5.45 -27.54 8.49
C ASP A 84 -5.02 -26.80 7.20
N HIS A 85 -5.68 -25.69 6.87
CA HIS A 85 -5.38 -24.92 5.67
C HIS A 85 -4.01 -24.24 5.76
N LYS A 86 -3.20 -24.42 4.70
CA LYS A 86 -1.84 -23.85 4.60
C LYS A 86 -1.81 -22.63 3.69
N TYR A 87 -1.46 -21.49 4.26
CA TYR A 87 -1.12 -20.26 3.54
C TYR A 87 0.34 -20.37 3.10
N ARG A 88 0.56 -20.61 1.81
CA ARG A 88 1.91 -20.90 1.30
C ARG A 88 2.76 -19.64 1.18
N ASN A 89 4.04 -19.80 1.43
CA ASN A 89 5.06 -18.83 1.05
C ASN A 89 5.37 -18.98 -0.45
N TRP A 90 5.89 -17.92 -1.07
CA TRP A 90 6.39 -17.98 -2.45
C TRP A 90 7.53 -19.00 -2.58
N ASN A 91 8.39 -19.10 -1.57
CA ASN A 91 9.43 -20.13 -1.46
C ASN A 91 8.87 -21.40 -0.80
N ARG A 92 8.68 -22.46 -1.59
CA ARG A 92 8.01 -23.70 -1.14
C ARG A 92 8.79 -24.48 -0.09
N THR A 93 10.12 -24.34 -0.03
CA THR A 93 10.95 -25.01 0.99
C THR A 93 11.10 -24.19 2.26
N GLY A 94 10.61 -22.94 2.25
CA GLY A 94 10.77 -21.98 3.32
C GLY A 94 12.18 -21.38 3.41
N ASP A 95 12.29 -20.35 4.26
CA ASP A 95 13.53 -19.62 4.52
C ASP A 95 14.12 -19.92 5.92
N GLY A 96 13.58 -20.89 6.67
CA GLY A 96 14.09 -21.25 8.00
C GLY A 96 13.74 -20.20 9.05
N TRP A 97 14.68 -19.83 9.93
CA TRP A 97 14.42 -18.76 10.92
C TRP A 97 14.53 -17.38 10.28
N VAL A 98 13.42 -16.66 10.25
CA VAL A 98 13.28 -15.35 9.63
C VAL A 98 13.03 -14.29 10.69
N ASP A 99 13.88 -13.26 10.74
CA ASP A 99 13.68 -12.03 11.50
C ASP A 99 13.11 -10.91 10.62
N LEU A 100 12.93 -9.70 11.18
CA LEU A 100 12.37 -8.55 10.47
C LEU A 100 13.15 -8.21 9.19
N ASP A 101 14.48 -8.15 9.28
CA ASP A 101 15.33 -7.74 8.16
C ASP A 101 15.26 -8.81 7.07
N THR A 102 15.39 -10.09 7.42
CA THR A 102 15.24 -11.21 6.48
C THR A 102 13.84 -11.24 5.86
N ALA A 103 12.80 -10.94 6.64
CA ALA A 103 11.41 -10.94 6.16
C ALA A 103 11.18 -9.88 5.08
N ILE A 104 11.75 -8.67 5.24
CA ILE A 104 11.65 -7.60 4.24
C ILE A 104 12.55 -7.92 3.05
N MET A 105 13.83 -8.25 3.28
CA MET A 105 14.82 -8.57 2.26
C MET A 105 14.34 -9.67 1.30
N ARG A 106 13.83 -10.78 1.85
CA ARG A 106 13.35 -11.94 1.06
C ARG A 106 11.85 -11.88 0.77
N SER A 107 11.16 -10.83 1.21
CA SER A 107 9.72 -10.71 1.09
C SER A 107 9.00 -11.98 1.60
N ASN A 108 9.38 -12.47 2.77
CA ASN A 108 8.89 -13.76 3.29
C ASN A 108 7.40 -13.69 3.69
N ASP A 109 6.52 -14.43 3.03
CA ASP A 109 5.08 -14.34 3.29
C ASP A 109 4.70 -14.91 4.66
N THR A 110 5.35 -16.00 5.09
CA THR A 110 5.07 -16.66 6.38
C THR A 110 5.24 -15.73 7.57
N TYR A 111 6.30 -14.92 7.57
CA TYR A 111 6.52 -13.88 8.58
C TYR A 111 5.36 -12.88 8.60
N PHE A 112 4.92 -12.39 7.44
CA PHE A 112 3.84 -11.41 7.35
C PHE A 112 2.44 -11.99 7.61
N TYR A 113 2.22 -13.29 7.37
CA TYR A 113 1.03 -14.01 7.81
C TYR A 113 0.97 -14.06 9.34
N ASP A 114 2.04 -14.52 10.00
CA ASP A 114 2.15 -14.56 11.46
C ASP A 114 1.98 -13.15 12.07
N LEU A 115 2.65 -12.16 11.47
CA LEU A 115 2.56 -10.77 11.92
C LEU A 115 1.12 -10.23 11.82
N ALA A 116 0.48 -10.39 10.67
CA ALA A 116 -0.90 -9.93 10.49
C ALA A 116 -1.88 -10.64 11.42
N HIS A 117 -1.65 -11.93 11.72
CA HIS A 117 -2.42 -12.66 12.72
C HIS A 117 -2.32 -12.01 14.11
N LYS A 118 -1.11 -11.71 14.56
CA LYS A 118 -0.82 -11.10 15.87
C LYS A 118 -1.33 -9.66 15.98
N VAL A 119 -1.21 -8.88 14.90
CA VAL A 119 -1.70 -7.49 14.85
C VAL A 119 -3.23 -7.44 14.85
N GLY A 120 -3.88 -8.33 14.08
CA GLY A 120 -5.32 -8.35 13.89
C GLY A 120 -5.81 -7.26 12.92
N ILE A 121 -6.98 -7.50 12.30
CA ILE A 121 -7.49 -6.66 11.20
C ILE A 121 -7.74 -5.20 11.62
N ASP A 122 -8.27 -4.93 12.81
CA ASP A 122 -8.61 -3.56 13.21
C ASP A 122 -7.39 -2.66 13.31
N ARG A 123 -6.34 -3.16 13.98
CA ARG A 123 -5.09 -2.43 14.11
C ARG A 123 -4.41 -2.33 12.76
N LEU A 124 -4.38 -3.41 11.99
CA LEU A 124 -3.79 -3.41 10.64
C LEU A 124 -4.46 -2.36 9.75
N ALA A 125 -5.79 -2.36 9.66
CA ALA A 125 -6.55 -1.37 8.91
C ALA A 125 -6.30 0.06 9.42
N THR A 126 -6.26 0.27 10.73
CA THR A 126 -5.94 1.57 11.32
C THR A 126 -4.56 2.08 10.87
N TYR A 127 -3.53 1.23 10.92
CA TYR A 127 -2.20 1.61 10.45
C TYR A 127 -2.17 1.84 8.94
N MET A 128 -2.75 0.96 8.14
CA MET A 128 -2.76 1.13 6.67
C MET A 128 -3.49 2.41 6.24
N ASN A 129 -4.58 2.77 6.92
CA ASN A 129 -5.25 4.06 6.74
C ASN A 129 -4.33 5.24 7.11
N LYS A 130 -3.56 5.13 8.21
CA LYS A 130 -2.54 6.14 8.56
C LYS A 130 -1.44 6.27 7.50
N PHE A 131 -1.18 5.23 6.70
CA PHE A 131 -0.27 5.28 5.54
C PHE A 131 -0.97 5.78 4.25
N GLY A 132 -2.27 6.08 4.30
CA GLY A 132 -3.04 6.61 3.17
C GLY A 132 -3.72 5.56 2.29
N ILE A 133 -3.63 4.28 2.64
CA ILE A 133 -4.31 3.21 1.90
C ILE A 133 -5.80 3.25 2.20
N GLY A 134 -6.65 3.20 1.16
CA GLY A 134 -8.11 3.23 1.32
C GLY A 134 -8.72 4.64 1.37
N GLN A 135 -7.92 5.68 1.14
CA GLN A 135 -8.37 7.07 1.05
C GLN A 135 -7.57 7.87 0.02
N LYS A 136 -8.13 8.97 -0.49
CA LYS A 136 -7.40 9.88 -1.38
C LYS A 136 -6.24 10.53 -0.62
N VAL A 137 -5.07 10.61 -1.25
CA VAL A 137 -3.84 11.15 -0.64
C VAL A 137 -3.39 12.46 -1.28
N SER A 138 -3.79 12.76 -2.52
CA SER A 138 -3.38 13.99 -3.20
C SER A 138 -3.96 15.25 -2.55
N LEU A 139 -3.27 16.38 -2.78
CA LEU A 139 -3.79 17.71 -2.50
C LEU A 139 -4.62 18.25 -3.66
N ASP A 140 -4.17 18.06 -4.90
CA ASP A 140 -4.62 18.81 -6.07
C ASP A 140 -4.83 17.95 -7.34
N MET A 141 -5.08 16.65 -7.20
CA MET A 141 -5.30 15.75 -8.34
C MET A 141 -6.77 15.34 -8.49
N PHE A 142 -7.36 15.67 -9.64
CA PHE A 142 -8.74 15.32 -9.96
C PHE A 142 -8.90 13.83 -10.34
N GLU A 143 -10.07 13.26 -10.07
CA GLU A 143 -10.42 11.84 -10.31
C GLU A 143 -9.60 10.78 -9.55
N GLU A 144 -8.95 11.15 -8.44
CA GLU A 144 -8.30 10.15 -7.58
C GLU A 144 -9.34 9.17 -7.02
N SER A 145 -9.12 7.87 -7.25
CA SER A 145 -9.86 6.78 -6.62
C SER A 145 -9.34 6.58 -5.18
N PRO A 146 -10.23 6.38 -4.19
CA PRO A 146 -9.80 6.16 -2.80
C PRO A 146 -9.16 4.78 -2.57
N GLY A 147 -9.26 3.84 -3.51
CA GLY A 147 -8.89 2.46 -3.27
C GLY A 147 -9.76 1.80 -2.19
N LEU A 148 -9.21 0.79 -1.52
CA LEU A 148 -9.90 0.04 -0.48
C LEU A 148 -8.89 -0.52 0.52
N MET A 149 -8.96 -0.05 1.77
CA MET A 149 -8.44 -0.77 2.92
C MET A 149 -9.60 -1.50 3.60
N PRO A 150 -9.70 -2.84 3.51
CA PRO A 150 -10.83 -3.57 4.08
C PRO A 150 -10.80 -3.56 5.61
N SER A 151 -11.98 -3.52 6.21
CA SER A 151 -12.21 -3.65 7.65
C SER A 151 -13.36 -4.61 7.93
N ARG A 152 -13.60 -4.93 9.21
CA ARG A 152 -14.74 -5.75 9.62
C ARG A 152 -16.07 -5.09 9.25
N GLU A 153 -16.16 -3.79 9.46
CA GLU A 153 -17.33 -2.94 9.15
C GLU A 153 -17.57 -2.92 7.63
N TRP A 154 -16.51 -2.70 6.85
CA TRP A 154 -16.60 -2.73 5.39
C TRP A 154 -17.15 -4.08 4.88
N LYS A 155 -16.62 -5.20 5.40
CA LYS A 155 -17.06 -6.53 4.95
C LYS A 155 -18.49 -6.81 5.36
N ARG A 156 -18.89 -6.39 6.57
CA ARG A 156 -20.28 -6.52 7.04
C ARG A 156 -21.24 -5.73 6.16
N ALA A 157 -20.89 -4.49 5.80
CA ALA A 157 -21.72 -3.63 4.98
C ALA A 157 -21.83 -4.11 3.52
N THR A 158 -20.72 -4.55 2.93
CA THR A 158 -20.66 -4.86 1.48
C THR A 158 -20.95 -6.31 1.14
N ARG A 159 -20.56 -7.25 2.01
CA ARG A 159 -20.70 -8.70 1.78
C ARG A 159 -21.71 -9.38 2.70
N ARG A 160 -22.23 -8.68 3.71
CA ARG A 160 -23.16 -9.22 4.73
C ARG A 160 -22.60 -10.45 5.46
N GLN A 161 -21.28 -10.52 5.60
CA GLN A 161 -20.57 -11.63 6.24
C GLN A 161 -19.70 -11.10 7.40
N ALA A 162 -19.42 -11.98 8.36
CA ALA A 162 -18.41 -11.70 9.38
C ALA A 162 -16.99 -11.75 8.79
N TRP A 163 -16.04 -11.14 9.49
CA TRP A 163 -14.62 -11.23 9.16
C TRP A 163 -14.05 -12.57 9.62
N PHE A 164 -13.34 -13.27 8.74
CA PHE A 164 -12.68 -14.54 9.06
C PHE A 164 -11.18 -14.30 9.34
N PRO A 165 -10.57 -14.96 10.34
CA PRO A 165 -9.16 -14.75 10.68
C PRO A 165 -8.18 -14.93 9.51
N GLY A 166 -8.48 -15.85 8.60
CA GLY A 166 -7.67 -16.11 7.39
C GLY A 166 -7.58 -14.93 6.43
N GLU A 167 -8.57 -14.05 6.43
CA GLU A 167 -8.59 -12.85 5.58
C GLU A 167 -7.63 -11.78 6.09
N THR A 168 -7.32 -11.79 7.39
CA THR A 168 -6.29 -10.90 7.95
C THR A 168 -4.90 -11.29 7.44
N LEU A 169 -4.62 -12.58 7.28
CA LEU A 169 -3.29 -13.05 6.87
C LEU A 169 -2.94 -12.56 5.48
N ILE A 170 -3.86 -12.74 4.51
CA ILE A 170 -3.63 -12.33 3.12
C ILE A 170 -3.47 -10.81 3.00
N LEU A 171 -4.03 -10.02 3.93
CA LEU A 171 -3.77 -8.58 3.97
C LEU A 171 -2.37 -8.22 4.46
N GLY A 172 -1.76 -9.07 5.29
CA GLY A 172 -0.36 -8.90 5.72
C GLY A 172 0.63 -8.84 4.56
N ILE A 173 0.27 -9.44 3.42
CA ILE A 173 1.06 -9.43 2.19
C ILE A 173 0.42 -8.59 1.07
N GLY A 174 -0.52 -7.70 1.41
CA GLY A 174 -1.13 -6.77 0.46
C GLY A 174 -2.07 -7.41 -0.58
N GLN A 175 -2.69 -8.53 -0.24
CA GLN A 175 -3.61 -9.28 -1.11
C GLN A 175 -5.06 -9.22 -0.59
N GLY A 176 -5.93 -10.07 -1.13
CA GLY A 176 -7.32 -10.15 -0.72
C GLY A 176 -8.15 -8.99 -1.27
N TYR A 177 -8.89 -8.31 -0.40
CA TYR A 177 -9.76 -7.21 -0.79
C TYR A 177 -9.06 -5.86 -0.90
N MET A 178 -7.79 -5.76 -0.46
CA MET A 178 -7.05 -4.50 -0.51
C MET A 178 -6.88 -4.04 -1.95
N GLN A 179 -7.14 -2.75 -2.19
CA GLN A 179 -6.92 -2.08 -3.46
C GLN A 179 -6.19 -0.78 -3.18
N ALA A 180 -5.07 -0.56 -3.86
CA ALA A 180 -4.31 0.67 -3.78
C ALA A 180 -4.07 1.27 -5.17
N THR A 181 -3.99 2.59 -5.23
CA THR A 181 -3.49 3.30 -6.41
C THR A 181 -1.96 3.36 -6.40
N PRO A 182 -1.30 3.50 -7.56
CA PRO A 182 0.13 3.81 -7.61
C PRO A 182 0.50 5.08 -6.82
N LEU A 183 -0.40 6.08 -6.78
CA LEU A 183 -0.19 7.29 -5.97
C LEU A 183 -0.17 6.99 -4.47
N GLN A 184 -1.10 6.14 -3.98
CA GLN A 184 -1.11 5.70 -2.59
C GLN A 184 0.17 4.94 -2.21
N LEU A 185 0.68 4.09 -3.11
CA LEU A 185 1.97 3.40 -2.90
C LEU A 185 3.16 4.36 -2.88
N ALA A 186 3.19 5.34 -3.78
CA ALA A 186 4.21 6.38 -3.76
C ALA A 186 4.18 7.20 -2.46
N GLN A 187 2.98 7.55 -1.98
CA GLN A 187 2.81 8.24 -0.70
C GLN A 187 3.26 7.38 0.49
N ALA A 188 2.86 6.11 0.55
CA ALA A 188 3.29 5.20 1.61
C ALA A 188 4.82 5.04 1.63
N THR A 189 5.44 4.97 0.45
CA THR A 189 6.90 4.90 0.31
C THR A 189 7.58 6.18 0.80
N ALA A 190 7.05 7.36 0.43
CA ALA A 190 7.54 8.64 0.90
C ALA A 190 7.40 8.80 2.42
N LEU A 191 6.33 8.27 3.03
CA LEU A 191 6.16 8.26 4.49
C LEU A 191 7.23 7.42 5.19
N VAL A 192 7.54 6.24 4.66
CA VAL A 192 8.60 5.39 5.20
C VAL A 192 9.97 6.10 5.11
N ALA A 193 10.28 6.70 3.96
CA ALA A 193 11.49 7.48 3.76
C ALA A 193 11.57 8.71 4.68
N ASN A 194 10.45 9.40 4.89
CA ASN A 194 10.34 10.60 5.71
C ASN A 194 9.95 10.33 7.17
N LYS A 195 10.13 9.08 7.63
CA LYS A 195 9.95 8.67 9.04
C LYS A 195 8.60 9.08 9.63
N GLY A 196 7.53 8.90 8.87
CA GLY A 196 6.15 9.15 9.28
C GLY A 196 5.67 10.59 9.14
N VAL A 197 6.49 11.52 8.66
CA VAL A 197 6.07 12.91 8.44
C VAL A 197 5.21 13.03 7.18
N TRP A 198 3.94 13.34 7.37
CA TRP A 198 2.94 13.44 6.33
C TRP A 198 3.09 14.72 5.51
N ASN A 199 3.20 14.53 4.19
CA ASN A 199 3.09 15.59 3.20
C ASN A 199 2.25 15.02 2.06
N ARG A 200 1.08 15.61 1.78
CA ARG A 200 0.25 15.16 0.65
C ARG A 200 1.01 15.34 -0.67
N PRO A 201 0.90 14.41 -1.64
CA PRO A 201 1.40 14.62 -2.98
C PRO A 201 0.67 15.77 -3.66
N HIS A 202 1.42 16.67 -4.29
CA HIS A 202 0.85 17.80 -5.05
C HIS A 202 1.62 18.05 -6.35
N LEU A 203 0.89 18.46 -7.39
CA LEU A 203 1.43 18.84 -8.70
C LEU A 203 1.79 20.34 -8.73
N ALA A 204 0.93 21.19 -8.20
CA ALA A 204 1.15 22.63 -8.16
C ALA A 204 2.27 22.93 -7.17
N ARG A 205 3.42 23.40 -7.66
CA ARG A 205 4.50 23.86 -6.79
C ARG A 205 4.15 25.20 -6.12
N THR A 206 3.57 26.11 -6.89
CA THR A 206 3.07 27.40 -6.42
C THR A 206 1.85 27.84 -7.23
N ILE A 207 0.92 28.56 -6.59
CA ILE A 207 -0.19 29.28 -7.22
C ILE A 207 0.06 30.77 -6.97
N GLU A 208 0.22 31.56 -8.04
CA GLU A 208 0.55 33.00 -7.95
C GLU A 208 1.78 33.28 -7.04
N GLY A 209 2.81 32.44 -7.14
CA GLY A 209 4.05 32.57 -6.37
C GLY A 209 3.97 32.11 -4.91
N LYS A 210 2.84 31.57 -4.45
CA LYS A 210 2.66 31.02 -3.10
C LYS A 210 2.49 29.51 -3.13
N ALA A 211 3.10 28.80 -2.19
CA ALA A 211 2.88 27.36 -2.07
C ALA A 211 1.41 27.06 -1.72
N PRO A 212 0.79 26.03 -2.31
CA PRO A 212 -0.56 25.64 -1.92
C PRO A 212 -0.59 25.20 -0.45
N VAL A 213 -1.69 25.50 0.23
CA VAL A 213 -1.90 25.15 1.64
C VAL A 213 -2.83 23.94 1.70
N ASP A 214 -2.45 22.91 2.46
CA ASP A 214 -3.34 21.81 2.81
C ASP A 214 -4.23 22.24 3.99
N GLU A 215 -5.50 22.51 3.72
CA GLU A 215 -6.48 22.92 4.73
C GLU A 215 -6.85 21.79 5.70
N ASN A 216 -6.58 20.53 5.33
CA ASN A 216 -6.89 19.35 6.13
C ASN A 216 -5.71 18.37 6.15
N PRO A 217 -4.60 18.75 6.82
CA PRO A 217 -3.39 17.94 6.85
C PRO A 217 -3.63 16.62 7.56
N MET A 218 -3.09 15.56 6.99
CA MET A 218 -3.03 14.26 7.66
C MET A 218 -2.04 14.34 8.83
N PRO A 219 -2.37 13.78 10.01
CA PRO A 219 -1.47 13.79 11.15
C PRO A 219 -0.24 12.91 10.89
N ASN A 220 0.93 13.35 11.34
CA ASN A 220 2.16 12.56 11.28
C ASN A 220 2.00 11.22 12.02
N ILE A 221 2.66 10.18 11.52
CA ILE A 221 2.75 8.88 12.18
C ILE A 221 3.89 8.93 13.20
N VAL A 222 3.54 9.15 14.47
CA VAL A 222 4.49 9.12 15.58
C VAL A 222 4.50 7.72 16.19
N LEU A 223 5.60 7.00 15.99
CA LEU A 223 5.79 5.67 16.59
C LEU A 223 6.23 5.80 18.04
N ARG A 224 5.91 4.79 18.87
CA ARG A 224 6.39 4.68 20.25
C ARG A 224 7.91 4.57 20.33
N ASP A 225 8.52 3.92 19.36
CA ASP A 225 9.97 3.89 19.15
C ASP A 225 10.29 4.37 17.72
N PRO A 226 10.77 5.62 17.56
CA PRO A 226 11.17 6.17 16.26
C PRO A 226 12.27 5.40 15.53
N ALA A 227 13.07 4.59 16.25
CA ALA A 227 14.13 3.78 15.63
C ALA A 227 13.57 2.71 14.69
N ASN A 228 12.30 2.33 14.83
CA ASN A 228 11.64 1.35 13.96
C ASN A 228 11.58 1.79 12.49
N TRP A 229 11.53 3.09 12.20
CA TRP A 229 11.68 3.58 10.83
C TRP A 229 13.04 3.20 10.23
N GLY A 230 14.11 3.35 11.03
CA GLY A 230 15.46 2.96 10.63
C GLY A 230 15.60 1.46 10.39
N ARG A 231 14.99 0.63 11.25
CA ARG A 231 14.99 -0.83 11.10
C ARG A 231 14.28 -1.29 9.83
N VAL A 232 13.09 -0.75 9.56
CA VAL A 232 12.34 -1.10 8.34
C VAL A 232 13.07 -0.59 7.08
N ASN A 233 13.63 0.62 7.12
CA ASN A 233 14.45 1.14 6.03
C ASN A 233 15.69 0.29 5.75
N HIS A 234 16.34 -0.22 6.79
CA HIS A 234 17.46 -1.16 6.65
C HIS A 234 17.02 -2.42 5.90
N GLY A 235 15.93 -3.07 6.33
CA GLY A 235 15.39 -4.22 5.60
C GLY A 235 15.05 -3.91 4.13
N MET A 236 14.54 -2.71 3.82
CA MET A 236 14.29 -2.27 2.44
C MET A 236 15.57 -2.01 1.64
N GLN A 237 16.64 -1.54 2.30
CA GLN A 237 17.95 -1.35 1.68
C GLN A 237 18.55 -2.71 1.28
N GLU A 238 18.42 -3.72 2.14
CA GLU A 238 18.92 -5.08 1.86
C GLU A 238 18.17 -5.77 0.71
N VAL A 239 16.96 -5.33 0.33
CA VAL A 239 16.27 -5.83 -0.89
C VAL A 239 17.07 -5.50 -2.16
N MET A 240 17.89 -4.45 -2.13
CA MET A 240 18.63 -3.95 -3.29
C MET A 240 20.06 -4.51 -3.38
N HIS A 241 20.48 -5.33 -2.41
CA HIS A 241 21.81 -5.93 -2.31
C HIS A 241 21.75 -7.44 -2.59
#